data_AF-A0A7W7T8I5-F1
#
_entry.id   AF-A0A7W7T8I5-F1
#
_cell.length_a   1.000
_cell.length_b   1.000
_cell.length_c   1.000
_cell.angle_alpha   90.00
_cell.angle_beta   90.00
_cell.angle_gamma   90.00
#
_symmetry.space_group_name_H-M   'P 1'
#
loop_
_entity.id
_entity.type
_entity.pdbx_description
1 polymer ?
#
loop_
_entity_poly.entity_id
_entity_poly.type
_entity_poly.pdbx_seq_one_letter_code
_entity_poly.pdbx_strand_id
1 'polypeptide(L)'
;MNGWVLRGGIGAGALVVGLVLAAEGVDWLAVGLYLALAAVTAAIPASAAAVLLVGYPAVAMAFVEDAGVVAVSALVVLLHLLHLTTAYAAVVPVSARLDVAALRAPAKRFGLVQLAAFALVGVVYLIPPGTTDETVELVGLTAAAGLVVGTVVLLRRRG
;
A
#
# COMPACT_ATOMS: atom_id res chain seq x y z
N MET A 1 14.83 16.82 9.75
CA MET A 1 13.35 16.97 9.58
C MET A 1 12.65 16.55 10.87
N ASN A 2 11.48 17.10 11.20
CA ASN A 2 10.75 16.65 12.40
C ASN A 2 9.98 15.33 12.14
N GLY A 3 9.57 14.62 13.19
CA GLY A 3 8.78 13.39 13.08
C GLY A 3 7.37 13.60 12.48
N TRP A 4 6.89 14.85 12.42
CA TRP A 4 5.65 15.19 11.72
C TRP A 4 5.73 15.03 10.21
N VAL A 5 6.92 15.12 9.60
CA VAL A 5 7.03 14.96 8.14
C VAL A 5 6.56 13.57 7.69
N LEU A 6 6.82 12.52 8.46
CA LEU A 6 6.33 11.18 8.13
C LEU A 6 4.80 11.12 8.16
N ARG A 7 4.17 11.76 9.14
CA ARG A 7 2.69 11.82 9.27
C ARG A 7 2.06 12.66 8.16
N GLY A 8 2.68 13.79 7.84
CA GLY A 8 2.31 14.60 6.66
C GLY A 8 2.47 13.81 5.36
N GLY A 9 3.51 12.99 5.25
CA GLY A 9 3.74 12.09 4.12
C GLY A 9 2.65 11.03 3.96
N ILE A 10 2.14 10.46 5.06
CA ILE A 10 0.97 9.56 5.03
C ILE A 10 -0.24 10.30 4.45
N GLY A 11 -0.55 11.50 4.97
CA GLY A 11 -1.68 12.29 4.50
C GLY A 11 -1.56 12.66 3.02
N ALA A 12 -0.39 13.14 2.59
CA ALA A 12 -0.14 13.51 1.20
C ALA A 12 -0.22 12.30 0.26
N GLY A 13 0.42 11.18 0.61
CA GLY A 13 0.37 9.96 -0.19
C GLY A 13 -1.05 9.40 -0.29
N ALA A 14 -1.80 9.40 0.81
CA ALA A 14 -3.19 8.97 0.81
C ALA A 14 -4.08 9.90 -0.02
N LEU A 15 -3.85 11.21 0.03
CA LEU A 15 -4.60 12.13 -0.83
C LEU A 15 -4.39 11.81 -2.31
N VAL A 16 -3.15 11.51 -2.73
CA VAL A 16 -2.87 11.09 -4.11
C VAL A 16 -3.55 9.76 -4.43
N VAL A 17 -3.53 8.77 -3.53
CA VAL A 17 -4.28 7.52 -3.73
C VAL A 17 -5.77 7.77 -3.88
N GLY A 18 -6.36 8.62 -3.04
CA GLY A 18 -7.78 8.99 -3.13
C GLY A 18 -8.13 9.64 -4.47
N LEU A 19 -7.23 10.46 -5.03
CA LEU A 19 -7.39 11.02 -6.37
C LEU A 19 -7.33 9.95 -7.46
N VAL A 20 -6.43 8.97 -7.35
CA VAL A 20 -6.40 7.85 -8.31
C VAL A 20 -7.68 7.04 -8.22
N LEU A 21 -8.15 6.70 -7.02
CA LEU A 21 -9.41 5.97 -6.82
C LEU A 21 -10.60 6.73 -7.41
N ALA A 22 -10.71 8.04 -7.16
CA ALA A 22 -11.77 8.87 -7.73
C ALA A 22 -11.70 8.93 -9.27
N ALA A 23 -10.49 9.01 -9.83
CA ALA A 23 -10.28 9.04 -11.28
C ALA A 23 -10.66 7.71 -11.95
N GLU A 24 -10.49 6.59 -11.25
CA GLU A 24 -10.90 5.25 -11.69
C GLU A 24 -12.39 4.96 -11.39
N GLY A 25 -13.16 5.95 -10.92
CA GLY A 25 -14.61 5.83 -10.75
C GLY A 25 -15.07 5.26 -9.41
N VAL A 26 -14.19 5.14 -8.42
CA VAL A 26 -14.59 4.75 -7.06
C VAL A 26 -15.48 5.83 -6.44
N ASP A 27 -16.60 5.41 -5.86
CA ASP A 27 -17.59 6.30 -5.26
C ASP A 27 -17.00 7.27 -4.21
N TRP A 28 -17.54 8.49 -4.16
CA TRP A 28 -17.03 9.54 -3.28
C TRP A 28 -17.15 9.22 -1.79
N LEU A 29 -18.17 8.46 -1.38
CA LEU A 29 -18.29 8.00 0.01
C LEU A 29 -17.19 7.00 0.34
N ALA A 30 -16.90 6.09 -0.59
CA ALA A 30 -15.80 5.13 -0.49
C ALA A 30 -14.43 5.85 -0.39
N VAL A 31 -14.17 6.85 -1.24
CA VAL A 31 -12.98 7.70 -1.16
C VAL A 31 -12.93 8.46 0.18
N GLY A 32 -14.06 8.97 0.66
CA GLY A 32 -14.16 9.62 1.97
C GLY A 32 -13.77 8.70 3.13
N LEU A 33 -14.24 7.45 3.11
CA LEU A 33 -13.85 6.43 4.10
C LEU A 33 -12.35 6.13 4.06
N TYR A 34 -11.77 6.03 2.86
CA TYR A 34 -10.33 5.86 2.69
C TYR A 34 -9.53 7.03 3.31
N LEU A 35 -9.95 8.27 3.07
CA LEU A 35 -9.30 9.45 3.66
C LEU A 35 -9.48 9.52 5.19
N ALA A 36 -10.60 9.04 5.72
CA ALA A 36 -10.79 8.90 7.16
C ALA A 36 -9.79 7.88 7.75
N LEU A 37 -9.59 6.74 7.10
CA LEU A 37 -8.54 5.76 7.50
C LEU A 37 -7.15 6.40 7.45
N ALA A 38 -6.87 7.24 6.45
CA ALA A 38 -5.61 7.94 6.33
C ALA A 38 -5.37 8.92 7.49
N ALA A 39 -6.40 9.67 7.88
CA ALA A 39 -6.35 10.57 9.02
C ALA A 39 -6.08 9.82 10.34
N VAL A 40 -6.78 8.70 10.56
CA VAL A 40 -6.54 7.84 11.73
C VAL A 40 -5.12 7.27 11.71
N THR A 41 -4.64 6.83 10.54
CA THR A 41 -3.29 6.27 10.38
C THR A 41 -2.21 7.33 10.61
N ALA A 42 -2.39 8.56 10.12
CA ALA A 42 -1.45 9.64 10.35
C ALA A 42 -1.38 10.05 11.83
N ALA A 43 -2.52 10.00 12.53
CA ALA A 43 -2.58 10.25 13.97
C ALA A 43 -1.98 9.10 14.79
N ILE A 44 -2.31 7.86 14.43
CA ILE A 44 -1.94 6.62 15.13
C ILE A 44 -1.36 5.60 14.13
N PRO A 45 -0.09 5.74 13.72
CA PRO A 45 0.51 4.90 12.68
C PRO A 45 0.60 3.41 13.07
N ALA A 46 0.66 3.10 14.36
CA ALA A 46 0.69 1.73 14.88
C ALA A 46 -0.72 1.09 15.04
N SER A 47 -1.76 1.67 14.45
CA SER A 47 -3.14 1.16 14.56
C SER A 47 -3.48 0.15 13.45
N ALA A 48 -4.59 -0.58 13.64
CA ALA A 48 -5.16 -1.42 12.59
C ALA A 48 -5.58 -0.64 11.33
N ALA A 49 -5.83 0.68 11.45
CA ALA A 49 -6.16 1.53 10.32
C ALA A 49 -5.05 1.57 9.27
N ALA A 50 -3.78 1.42 9.67
CA ALA A 50 -2.64 1.35 8.75
C ALA A 50 -2.74 0.19 7.76
N VAL A 51 -3.20 -0.97 8.24
CA VAL A 51 -3.39 -2.16 7.40
C VAL A 51 -4.55 -1.95 6.45
N LEU A 52 -5.66 -1.41 6.95
CA LEU A 52 -6.82 -1.08 6.13
C LEU A 52 -6.49 -0.02 5.07
N LEU A 53 -5.69 1.00 5.41
CA LEU A 53 -5.26 2.05 4.48
C LEU A 53 -4.52 1.47 3.26
N VAL A 54 -3.70 0.44 3.46
CA VAL A 54 -2.93 -0.18 2.37
C VAL A 54 -3.79 -1.20 1.60
N GLY A 55 -4.63 -1.98 2.29
CA GLY A 55 -5.45 -3.02 1.68
C GLY A 55 -6.70 -2.49 0.96
N TYR A 56 -7.29 -1.39 1.45
CA TYR A 56 -8.55 -0.85 0.96
C TYR A 56 -8.54 -0.56 -0.55
N PRO A 57 -7.52 0.11 -1.13
CA PRO A 57 -7.53 0.42 -2.56
C PRO A 57 -7.51 -0.83 -3.44
N ALA A 58 -6.85 -1.91 -3.03
CA ALA A 58 -6.88 -3.17 -3.77
C ALA A 58 -8.30 -3.77 -3.81
N VAL A 59 -9.03 -3.71 -2.69
CA VAL A 59 -10.42 -4.17 -2.63
C VAL A 59 -11.33 -3.26 -3.44
N ALA A 60 -11.18 -1.94 -3.33
CA ALA A 60 -11.99 -0.98 -4.08
C ALA A 60 -11.82 -1.14 -5.60
N MET A 61 -10.57 -1.30 -6.06
CA MET A 61 -10.26 -1.49 -7.47
C MET A 61 -10.75 -2.84 -8.03
N ALA A 62 -11.00 -3.85 -7.18
CA ALA A 62 -11.58 -5.11 -7.64
C ALA A 62 -13.01 -4.98 -8.16
N PHE A 63 -13.70 -3.87 -7.86
CA PHE A 63 -15.04 -3.56 -8.35
C PHE A 63 -15.04 -2.56 -9.51
N VAL A 64 -13.87 -2.19 -10.03
CA VAL A 64 -13.72 -1.33 -11.21
C VAL A 64 -13.51 -2.22 -12.43
N GLU A 65 -14.40 -2.14 -13.41
CA GLU A 65 -14.41 -3.05 -14.58
C GLU A 65 -13.22 -2.85 -15.51
N ASP A 66 -12.80 -1.60 -15.75
CA ASP A 66 -11.77 -1.24 -16.73
C ASP A 66 -10.62 -0.44 -16.09
N ALA A 67 -10.10 -0.93 -14.97
CA ALA A 67 -9.01 -0.28 -14.27
C ALA A 67 -7.76 -0.14 -15.17
N GLY A 68 -7.28 1.10 -15.35
CA GLY A 68 -6.14 1.36 -16.21
C GLY A 68 -4.84 0.78 -15.65
N VAL A 69 -4.02 0.13 -16.49
CA VAL A 69 -2.70 -0.40 -16.06
C VAL A 69 -1.81 0.65 -15.42
N VAL A 70 -1.93 1.91 -15.86
CA VAL A 70 -1.22 3.07 -15.30
C VAL A 70 -1.70 3.37 -13.88
N ALA A 71 -3.01 3.35 -13.64
CA ALA A 71 -3.59 3.61 -12.32
C ALA A 71 -3.23 2.49 -11.33
N VAL A 72 -3.38 1.22 -11.74
CA VAL A 72 -2.96 0.07 -10.92
C VAL A 72 -1.47 0.15 -10.58
N SER A 73 -0.64 0.45 -11.56
CA SER A 73 0.81 0.65 -11.38
C SER A 73 1.12 1.79 -10.40
N ALA A 74 0.41 2.92 -10.51
CA ALA A 74 0.55 4.03 -9.58
C ALA A 74 0.14 3.64 -8.16
N LEU A 75 -0.98 2.92 -8.00
CA LEU A 75 -1.44 2.42 -6.71
C LEU A 75 -0.42 1.49 -6.07
N VAL A 76 0.20 0.57 -6.82
CA VAL A 76 1.26 -0.32 -6.29
C VAL A 76 2.41 0.50 -5.69
N VAL A 77 2.87 1.57 -6.37
CA VAL A 77 3.92 2.46 -5.86
C VAL A 77 3.48 3.23 -4.63
N LEU A 78 2.32 3.89 -4.72
CA LEU A 78 1.81 4.74 -3.65
C LEU A 78 1.52 3.94 -2.38
N LEU A 79 0.97 2.74 -2.51
CA LEU A 79 0.65 1.88 -1.37
C LEU A 79 1.92 1.31 -0.72
N HIS A 80 2.94 0.96 -1.50
CA HIS A 80 4.23 0.55 -0.93
C HIS A 80 4.90 1.71 -0.18
N LEU A 81 4.81 2.93 -0.73
CA LEU A 81 5.31 4.13 -0.06
C LEU A 81 4.54 4.44 1.23
N LEU A 82 3.21 4.34 1.20
CA LEU A 82 2.36 4.53 2.38
C LEU A 82 2.66 3.48 3.46
N HIS A 83 2.78 2.22 3.07
CA HIS A 83 3.15 1.14 3.99
C HIS A 83 4.48 1.43 4.70
N LEU A 84 5.51 1.79 3.92
CA LEU A 84 6.84 2.10 4.46
C LEU A 84 6.81 3.35 5.37
N THR A 85 6.17 4.42 4.91
CA THR A 85 6.09 5.69 5.66
C THR A 85 5.33 5.50 6.98
N THR A 86 4.26 4.70 6.96
CA THR A 86 3.48 4.37 8.16
C THR A 86 4.30 3.54 9.15
N ALA A 87 5.04 2.54 8.66
CA ALA A 87 5.95 1.74 9.49
C ALA A 87 7.02 2.60 10.18
N TYR A 88 7.62 3.55 9.45
CA TYR A 88 8.56 4.50 10.06
C TYR A 88 7.89 5.45 11.06
N ALA A 89 6.71 5.98 10.73
CA ALA A 89 5.98 6.88 11.60
C ALA A 89 5.54 6.21 12.92
N ALA A 90 5.38 4.89 12.93
CA ALA A 90 5.04 4.10 14.11
C ALA A 90 6.19 3.98 15.11
N VAL A 91 7.44 3.95 14.63
CA VAL A 91 8.63 3.76 15.48
C VAL A 91 9.39 5.06 15.77
N VAL A 92 9.18 6.11 14.97
CA VAL A 92 9.83 7.40 15.14
C VAL A 92 9.00 8.32 16.03
N PRO A 93 9.53 8.79 17.17
CA PRO A 93 8.86 9.79 18.01
C PRO A 93 8.58 11.08 17.25
N VAL A 94 7.46 11.72 17.56
CA VAL A 94 7.04 12.97 16.90
C VAL A 94 8.08 14.09 17.06
N SER A 95 8.73 14.16 18.21
CA SER A 95 9.76 15.14 18.54
C SER A 95 11.14 14.82 17.96
N ALA A 96 11.32 13.65 17.34
CA ALA A 96 12.61 13.23 16.80
C ALA A 96 13.05 14.11 15.62
N ARG A 97 14.36 14.36 15.54
CA ARG A 97 14.99 14.97 14.36
C ARG A 97 15.55 13.86 13.48
N LEU A 98 14.95 13.71 12.30
CA LEU A 98 15.38 12.77 11.27
C LEU A 98 16.46 13.38 10.39
N ASP A 99 17.57 12.67 10.24
CA ASP A 99 18.54 12.91 9.18
C ASP A 99 18.05 12.27 7.88
N VAL A 100 18.03 13.04 6.79
CA VAL A 100 17.65 12.57 5.45
C VAL A 100 18.58 11.44 4.99
N ALA A 101 19.85 11.48 5.40
CA ALA A 101 20.80 10.42 5.07
C ALA A 101 20.36 9.05 5.59
N ALA A 102 19.64 9.00 6.71
CA ALA A 102 19.10 7.76 7.28
C ALA A 102 18.03 7.11 6.39
N LEU A 103 17.36 7.89 5.52
CA LEU A 103 16.35 7.40 4.59
C LEU A 103 16.93 6.84 3.28
N ARG A 104 18.24 6.97 3.03
CA ARG A 104 18.87 6.50 1.79
C ARG A 104 18.78 4.99 1.60
N ALA A 105 19.10 4.21 2.63
CA ALA A 105 19.02 2.75 2.56
C ALA A 105 17.56 2.27 2.33
N PRO A 106 16.56 2.78 3.08
CA PRO A 106 15.15 2.49 2.82
C PRO A 106 14.69 2.91 1.42
N ALA A 107 15.08 4.09 0.94
CA ALA A 107 14.74 4.56 -0.41
C ALA A 107 15.31 3.66 -1.50
N LYS A 108 16.55 3.14 -1.33
CA LYS A 108 17.13 2.15 -2.25
C LYS A 108 16.32 0.86 -2.27
N ARG A 109 15.92 0.34 -1.11
CA ARG A 109 15.11 -0.88 -1.01
C ARG A 109 13.74 -0.68 -1.66
N PHE A 110 13.09 0.46 -1.41
CA PHE A 110 11.86 0.85 -2.07
C PHE A 110 12.02 0.82 -3.60
N GLY A 111 13.07 1.48 -4.14
CA GLY A 111 13.33 1.48 -5.57
C GLY A 111 13.53 0.08 -6.16
N LEU A 112 14.30 -0.79 -5.48
CA LEU A 112 14.51 -2.17 -5.92
C LEU A 112 13.22 -2.99 -5.93
N VAL A 113 12.42 -2.88 -4.87
CA VAL A 113 11.13 -3.58 -4.78
C VAL A 113 10.17 -3.08 -5.85
N GLN A 114 10.11 -1.78 -6.11
CA GLN A 114 9.25 -1.23 -7.17
C GLN A 114 9.70 -1.64 -8.57
N LEU A 115 11.00 -1.69 -8.84
CA LEU A 115 11.51 -2.21 -10.11
C LEU A 115 11.12 -3.69 -10.31
N ALA A 116 11.25 -4.51 -9.27
CA ALA A 116 10.84 -5.91 -9.32
C ALA A 116 9.32 -6.05 -9.51
N ALA A 117 8.52 -5.24 -8.82
CA ALA A 117 7.07 -5.21 -8.97
C ALA A 117 6.67 -4.80 -10.40
N PHE A 118 7.30 -3.77 -10.97
CA PHE A 118 7.03 -3.36 -12.35
C PHE A 118 7.48 -4.39 -13.39
N ALA A 119 8.59 -5.08 -13.16
CA ALA A 119 8.98 -6.20 -14.01
C ALA A 119 7.90 -7.30 -14.00
N LEU A 120 7.34 -7.61 -12.83
CA LEU A 120 6.24 -8.56 -12.71
C LEU A 120 4.96 -8.07 -13.40
N VAL A 121 4.58 -6.81 -13.23
CA VAL A 121 3.45 -6.19 -13.96
C VAL A 121 3.67 -6.30 -15.48
N GLY A 122 4.90 -6.06 -15.96
CA GLY A 122 5.27 -6.24 -17.36
C GLY A 122 5.07 -7.66 -17.85
N VAL A 123 5.45 -8.67 -17.05
CA VAL A 123 5.20 -10.09 -17.37
C VAL A 123 3.71 -10.39 -17.43
N VAL A 124 2.93 -9.91 -16.45
CA VAL A 124 1.48 -10.11 -16.39
C VAL A 124 0.79 -9.48 -17.59
N TYR A 125 1.23 -8.31 -18.05
CA TYR A 125 0.67 -7.62 -19.21
C TYR A 125 0.85 -8.39 -20.53
N LEU A 126 1.82 -9.30 -20.61
CA LEU A 126 2.03 -10.16 -21.78
C LEU A 126 1.08 -11.37 -21.80
N ILE A 127 0.37 -11.63 -20.71
CA ILE A 127 -0.59 -12.74 -20.60
C ILE A 127 -1.92 -12.26 -21.21
N PRO A 128 -2.49 -12.98 -22.19
CA PRO A 128 -3.77 -12.58 -22.77
C PRO A 128 -4.88 -12.56 -21.71
N PRO A 129 -5.73 -11.53 -21.69
CA PRO A 129 -6.83 -11.45 -20.72
C PRO A 129 -7.77 -12.67 -20.87
N GLY A 130 -8.29 -13.16 -19.75
CA GLY A 130 -9.20 -14.32 -19.72
C GLY A 130 -8.52 -15.69 -19.89
N THR A 131 -7.19 -15.77 -19.80
CA THR A 131 -6.43 -17.03 -19.91
C THR A 131 -5.91 -17.58 -18.58
N THR A 132 -6.12 -16.86 -17.47
CA THR A 132 -5.83 -17.40 -16.13
C THR A 132 -6.85 -18.47 -15.77
N ASP A 133 -6.36 -19.69 -15.62
CA ASP A 133 -7.15 -20.81 -15.09
C ASP A 133 -7.60 -20.49 -13.65
N GLU A 134 -8.84 -20.81 -13.32
CA GLU A 134 -9.44 -20.60 -11.98
C GLU A 134 -8.56 -21.21 -10.86
N THR A 135 -7.87 -22.32 -11.14
CA THR A 135 -6.93 -22.96 -10.22
C THR A 135 -5.74 -22.06 -9.91
N VAL A 136 -5.22 -21.33 -10.90
CA VAL A 136 -4.08 -20.41 -10.72
C VAL A 136 -4.48 -19.23 -9.86
N GLU A 137 -5.70 -18.69 -10.06
CA GLU A 137 -6.24 -17.62 -9.24
C GLU A 137 -6.44 -18.07 -7.79
N LEU A 138 -6.99 -19.28 -7.59
CA LEU A 138 -7.19 -19.85 -6.25
C LEU A 138 -5.86 -20.12 -5.53
N VAL A 139 -4.85 -20.64 -6.24
CA VAL A 139 -3.50 -20.86 -5.70
C VAL A 139 -2.84 -19.53 -5.34
N GLY A 140 -2.96 -18.51 -6.19
CA GLY A 140 -2.47 -17.15 -5.90
C GLY A 140 -3.12 -16.57 -4.64
N LEU A 141 -4.45 -16.68 -4.54
CA LEU A 141 -5.22 -16.17 -3.41
C LEU A 141 -4.88 -16.90 -2.10
N THR A 142 -4.79 -18.23 -2.13
CA THR A 142 -4.43 -19.05 -0.97
C THR A 142 -2.98 -18.80 -0.54
N ALA A 143 -2.04 -18.62 -1.48
CA ALA A 143 -0.67 -18.24 -1.16
C ALA A 143 -0.61 -16.87 -0.48
N ALA A 144 -1.33 -15.87 -1.01
CA ALA A 144 -1.38 -14.53 -0.42
C ALA A 144 -1.99 -14.56 1.00
N ALA A 145 -3.13 -15.23 1.16
CA ALA A 145 -3.77 -15.41 2.47
C ALA A 145 -2.86 -16.16 3.45
N GLY A 146 -2.21 -17.23 2.99
CA GLY A 146 -1.27 -18.01 3.79
C GLY A 146 -0.07 -17.19 4.25
N LEU A 147 0.46 -16.30 3.40
CA LEU A 147 1.56 -15.40 3.76
C LEU A 147 1.15 -14.42 4.87
N VAL A 148 -0.04 -13.83 4.76
CA VAL A 148 -0.60 -12.92 5.76
C VAL A 148 -0.83 -13.64 7.08
N VAL A 149 -1.56 -14.77 7.07
CA VAL A 149 -1.88 -15.55 8.27
C VAL A 149 -0.60 -16.09 8.91
N GLY A 150 0.31 -16.64 8.11
CA GLY A 150 1.60 -17.16 8.57
C GLY A 150 2.42 -16.09 9.28
N THR A 151 2.48 -14.88 8.71
CA THR A 151 3.16 -13.74 9.33
C THR A 151 2.54 -13.37 10.68
N VAL A 152 1.21 -13.27 10.76
CA VAL A 152 0.50 -12.96 12.00
C VAL A 152 0.75 -14.02 13.07
N VAL A 153 0.68 -15.30 12.71
CA VAL A 153 0.93 -16.42 13.64
C VAL A 153 2.37 -16.40 14.14
N LEU A 154 3.35 -16.18 13.26
CA LEU A 154 4.77 -16.08 13.64
C LEU A 154 5.02 -14.92 14.61
N LEU A 155 4.40 -13.76 14.38
CA LEU A 155 4.53 -12.60 15.25
C LEU A 155 3.90 -12.84 16.62
N ARG A 156 2.73 -13.52 16.68
CA ARG A 156 2.07 -13.88 17.96
C ARG A 156 2.86 -14.86 18.82
N ARG A 157 3.73 -15.69 18.21
CA ARG A 157 4.54 -16.69 18.93
C ARG A 157 5.83 -16.13 19.54
N ARG A 158 6.21 -14.89 19.21
CA ARG A 158 7.47 -14.26 19.64
C ARG A 158 7.28 -13.13 20.66
N GLY A 159 6.04 -12.79 21.02
CA GLY A 159 5.69 -11.91 22.15
C GLY A 159 5.27 -12.73 23.34
#